data_AF-A0A7Y4TK00-F1
#
_entry.id   AF-A0A7Y4TK00-F1
#
_cell.length_a   1.000
_cell.length_b   1.000
_cell.length_c   1.000
_cell.angle_alpha   90.00
_cell.angle_beta   90.00
_cell.angle_gamma   90.00
#
_symmetry.space_group_name_H-M   'P 1'
#
loop_
_entity.id
_entity.type
_entity.pdbx_description
1 polymer ?
#
loop_
_entity_poly.entity_id
_entity_poly.type
_entity_poly.pdbx_seq_one_letter_code
_entity_poly.pdbx_strand_id
1 'polypeptide(L)'
;MSRAKSKIDRREFLAATAGAAILSLGNHALPQTNSASRPDDLVLFVGTYTSDASKSKGIYSYRFDRVSGALTPGAVTNGVVDPSFLVIDKHGRYLYAVNE
;
A
#
# COMPACT_ATOMS: atom_id res chain seq x y z
N MET A 1 11.77 47.81 14.67
CA MET A 1 12.82 46.94 14.09
C MET A 1 12.46 45.50 14.40
N SER A 2 12.20 44.73 13.34
CA SER A 2 11.42 43.48 13.36
C SER A 2 12.21 42.26 13.87
N ARG A 3 11.51 41.39 14.61
CA ARG A 3 12.01 40.23 15.38
C ARG A 3 11.98 38.96 14.53
N ALA A 4 13.11 38.23 14.55
CA ALA A 4 13.39 36.82 14.20
C ALA A 4 12.39 36.01 13.33
N LYS A 5 12.88 35.52 12.17
CA LYS A 5 12.28 34.41 11.39
C LYS A 5 12.45 33.08 12.13
N SER A 6 11.34 32.44 12.50
CA SER A 6 11.32 31.04 12.96
C SER A 6 11.34 30.10 11.76
N LYS A 7 12.18 29.05 11.83
CA LYS A 7 12.41 28.04 10.80
C LYS A 7 11.47 26.86 11.07
N ILE A 8 10.56 26.57 10.14
CA ILE A 8 9.55 25.52 10.26
C ILE A 8 10.24 24.16 10.47
N ASP A 9 9.91 23.50 11.58
CA ASP A 9 10.44 22.20 11.98
C ASP A 9 9.49 21.08 11.57
N ARG A 10 10.01 19.87 11.37
CA ARG A 10 9.33 18.68 10.78
C ARG A 10 8.02 18.25 11.47
N ARG A 11 7.66 18.88 12.57
CA ARG A 11 6.43 18.69 13.36
C ARG A 11 5.24 19.49 12.80
N GLU A 12 5.49 20.53 12.02
CA GLU A 12 4.45 21.30 11.32
C GLU A 12 3.91 20.55 10.09
N PHE A 13 4.65 19.56 9.56
CA PHE A 13 4.19 18.71 8.47
C PHE A 13 3.23 17.58 8.92
N LEU A 14 3.13 17.30 10.22
CA LEU A 14 2.22 16.28 10.77
C LEU A 14 0.94 16.85 11.41
N ALA A 15 0.68 18.15 11.25
CA ALA A 15 -0.49 18.82 11.84
C ALA A 15 -1.46 19.40 10.78
N ALA A 16 -1.63 18.72 9.64
CA ALA A 16 -2.81 18.89 8.80
C ALA A 16 -3.86 17.83 9.18
N THR A 17 -4.39 17.95 10.40
CA THR A 17 -5.63 17.26 10.81
C THR A 17 -6.65 18.29 11.25
N ALA A 18 -7.89 18.09 10.79
CA ALA A 18 -9.14 18.65 11.32
C ALA A 18 -9.53 20.08 10.91
N GLY A 19 -10.59 20.20 10.10
CA GLY A 19 -11.15 21.50 9.74
C GLY A 19 -12.44 21.51 8.91
N ALA A 20 -13.38 20.59 9.13
CA ALA A 20 -14.80 20.83 8.85
C ALA A 20 -15.65 19.94 9.76
N ALA A 21 -16.04 20.48 10.91
CA ALA A 21 -17.06 19.90 11.78
C ALA A 21 -18.43 20.12 11.13
N ILE A 22 -19.06 19.07 10.63
CA ILE A 22 -20.51 19.04 10.45
C ILE A 22 -21.09 18.40 11.72
N LEU A 23 -21.67 19.22 12.60
CA LEU A 23 -22.53 18.71 13.66
C LEU A 23 -23.77 18.08 13.01
N SER A 24 -23.81 16.76 12.93
CA SER A 24 -25.06 16.01 12.77
C SER A 24 -25.20 15.10 13.96
N LEU A 25 -26.08 15.49 14.89
CA LEU A 25 -26.63 14.59 15.90
C LEU A 25 -27.52 13.58 15.18
N GLY A 26 -26.92 12.47 14.78
CA GLY A 26 -27.61 11.31 14.24
C GLY A 26 -26.59 10.18 14.19
N ASN A 27 -26.96 9.00 14.72
CA ASN A 27 -26.16 7.78 14.62
C ASN A 27 -26.00 7.35 13.15
N HIS A 28 -25.16 8.05 12.41
CA HIS A 28 -24.73 7.66 11.08
C HIS A 28 -23.31 7.15 11.23
N ALA A 29 -23.22 5.93 11.74
CA ALA A 29 -22.06 5.10 11.55
C ALA A 29 -21.74 5.15 10.05
N LEU A 30 -20.58 5.70 9.70
CA LEU A 30 -20.03 5.55 8.35
C LEU A 30 -20.11 4.06 8.03
N PRO A 31 -20.70 3.66 6.89
CA PRO A 31 -20.61 2.27 6.49
C PRO A 31 -19.13 2.00 6.23
N GLN A 32 -18.45 1.46 7.23
CA GLN A 32 -17.32 0.60 6.97
C GLN A 32 -17.94 -0.62 6.31
N THR A 33 -18.10 -0.54 4.98
CA THR A 33 -18.34 -1.72 4.18
C THR A 33 -17.14 -2.60 4.47
N ASN A 34 -17.34 -3.58 5.36
CA ASN A 34 -16.56 -4.79 5.34
C ASN A 34 -16.62 -5.24 3.88
N SER A 35 -15.55 -4.97 3.13
CA SER A 35 -15.38 -5.51 1.79
C SER A 35 -15.20 -7.00 1.98
N ALA A 36 -16.31 -7.69 2.22
CA ALA A 36 -16.41 -9.11 1.97
C ALA A 36 -15.84 -9.30 0.57
N SER A 37 -14.77 -10.08 0.48
CA SER A 37 -14.02 -10.33 -0.74
C SER A 37 -14.99 -10.47 -1.91
N ARG A 38 -15.05 -9.44 -2.77
CA ARG A 38 -15.88 -9.47 -3.96
C ARG A 38 -15.37 -10.65 -4.82
N PRO A 39 -16.22 -11.37 -5.55
CA PRO A 39 -15.77 -12.43 -6.46
C PRO A 39 -14.65 -12.01 -7.43
N ASP A 40 -14.50 -10.69 -7.63
CA ASP A 40 -13.53 -10.06 -8.53
C ASP A 40 -12.24 -9.59 -7.86
N ASP A 41 -12.08 -9.79 -6.54
CA ASP A 41 -10.97 -9.26 -5.78
C ASP A 41 -9.76 -10.22 -5.88
N LEU A 42 -8.77 -9.89 -6.72
CA LEU A 42 -7.58 -10.74 -7.02
C LEU A 42 -6.35 -10.31 -6.23
N VAL A 43 -5.48 -11.27 -5.85
CA VAL A 43 -4.17 -10.94 -5.30
C VAL A 43 -3.19 -10.91 -6.45
N LEU A 44 -2.53 -9.76 -6.65
CA LEU A 44 -1.49 -9.58 -7.64
C LEU A 44 -0.13 -9.66 -6.94
N PHE A 45 0.76 -10.52 -7.45
CA PHE A 45 2.16 -10.56 -7.04
C PHE A 45 3.04 -9.95 -8.14
N VAL A 46 3.98 -9.09 -7.75
CA VAL A 46 4.88 -8.38 -8.67
C VAL A 46 6.32 -8.71 -8.31
N GLY A 47 7.02 -9.39 -9.23
CA GLY A 47 8.46 -9.62 -9.21
C GLY A 47 9.22 -8.38 -9.66
N THR A 48 10.48 -8.24 -9.25
CA THR A 48 11.28 -7.04 -9.52
C THR A 48 12.77 -7.37 -9.66
N TYR A 49 13.54 -6.41 -10.17
CA TYR A 49 14.98 -6.35 -9.94
C TYR A 49 15.28 -5.51 -8.69
N THR A 50 16.17 -5.99 -7.84
CA THR A 50 16.66 -5.40 -6.59
C THR A 50 18.12 -4.94 -6.66
N SER A 51 18.76 -5.02 -7.84
CA SER A 51 20.12 -4.50 -8.08
C SER A 51 20.32 -3.03 -7.68
N ASP A 52 21.57 -2.57 -7.55
CA ASP A 52 21.96 -1.32 -6.87
C ASP A 52 21.23 -0.03 -7.30
N ALA A 53 20.74 0.04 -8.53
CA ALA A 53 19.96 1.20 -9.01
C ALA A 53 18.48 1.18 -8.58
N SER A 54 17.99 0.04 -8.09
CA SER A 54 16.62 -0.21 -7.70
C SER A 54 16.37 0.13 -6.24
N LYS A 55 15.21 0.71 -5.95
CA LYS A 55 14.69 0.86 -4.58
C LYS A 55 13.80 -0.32 -4.16
N SER A 56 13.70 -1.33 -5.02
CA SER A 56 12.88 -2.51 -4.76
C SER A 56 13.43 -3.32 -3.59
N LYS A 57 12.52 -3.94 -2.83
CA LYS A 57 12.86 -4.83 -1.72
C LYS A 57 12.67 -6.32 -2.05
N GLY A 58 12.11 -6.64 -3.22
CA GLY A 58 11.82 -8.00 -3.66
C GLY A 58 10.43 -8.10 -4.30
N ILE A 59 9.60 -8.99 -3.79
CA ILE A 59 8.25 -9.27 -4.30
C ILE A 59 7.23 -8.41 -3.56
N TYR A 60 6.32 -7.80 -4.30
CA TYR A 60 5.21 -7.02 -3.76
C TYR A 60 3.89 -7.74 -4.00
N SER A 61 2.97 -7.63 -3.05
CA SER A 61 1.58 -8.09 -3.22
C SER A 61 0.61 -6.92 -3.17
N TYR A 62 -0.48 -7.05 -3.91
CA TYR A 62 -1.56 -6.07 -3.96
C TYR A 62 -2.92 -6.76 -3.96
N ARG A 63 -3.92 -6.09 -3.41
CA ARG A 63 -5.32 -6.35 -3.77
C ARG A 63 -5.62 -5.61 -5.05
N PHE A 64 -6.12 -6.32 -6.04
CA PHE A 64 -6.44 -5.80 -7.36
C PHE A 64 -7.94 -5.87 -7.61
N ASP A 65 -8.55 -4.70 -7.76
CA ASP A 65 -9.94 -4.57 -8.21
C ASP A 65 -9.96 -4.64 -9.74
N ARG A 66 -10.50 -5.73 -10.28
CA ARG A 66 -10.58 -5.96 -11.73
C ARG A 66 -11.53 -5.02 -12.47
N VAL A 67 -12.48 -4.40 -11.78
CA VAL A 67 -13.47 -3.50 -12.39
C VAL A 67 -12.89 -2.11 -12.58
N SER A 68 -12.26 -1.57 -11.53
CA SER A 68 -11.69 -0.22 -11.55
C SER A 68 -10.22 -0.16 -11.97
N GLY A 69 -9.49 -1.28 -11.85
CA GLY A 69 -8.04 -1.33 -12.01
C GLY A 69 -7.26 -0.85 -10.77
N ALA A 70 -7.94 -0.54 -9.66
CA ALA A 70 -7.29 -0.03 -8.46
C ALA A 70 -6.41 -1.09 -7.79
N LEU A 71 -5.25 -0.66 -7.29
CA LEU A 71 -4.31 -1.47 -6.52
C LEU A 71 -4.25 -0.97 -5.08
N THR A 72 -4.54 -1.84 -4.13
CA THR A 72 -4.31 -1.57 -2.71
C THR A 72 -3.03 -2.30 -2.26
N PRO A 73 -2.03 -1.60 -1.71
CA PRO A 73 -0.78 -2.22 -1.26
C PRO A 73 -1.00 -3.31 -0.21
N GLY A 74 -0.31 -4.44 -0.37
CA GLY A 74 -0.26 -5.54 0.58
C GLY A 74 1.13 -5.70 1.21
N ALA A 75 1.58 -6.95 1.33
CA ALA A 75 2.89 -7.31 1.86
C ALA A 75 4.01 -7.11 0.83
N VAL A 76 5.24 -6.96 1.35
CA VAL A 76 6.49 -6.92 0.59
C VAL A 76 7.49 -7.88 1.23
N THR A 77 8.21 -8.66 0.43
CA THR A 77 9.33 -9.48 0.93
C THR A 77 10.56 -8.61 1.18
N ASN A 78 11.53 -9.10 1.94
CA ASN A 78 12.85 -8.47 2.06
C ASN A 78 13.93 -9.53 1.81
N GLY A 79 15.05 -9.11 1.21
CA GLY A 79 16.23 -9.97 1.06
C GLY A 79 16.11 -11.09 0.01
N VAL A 80 15.15 -10.97 -0.91
CA VAL A 80 15.06 -11.83 -2.10
C VAL A 80 15.72 -11.07 -3.24
N VAL A 81 16.78 -11.63 -3.85
CA VAL A 81 17.57 -10.96 -4.87
C VAL A 81 16.95 -11.21 -6.24
N ASP A 82 16.65 -10.12 -6.94
CA ASP A 82 16.16 -10.10 -8.31
C ASP A 82 15.06 -11.16 -8.61
N PRO A 83 13.93 -11.19 -7.85
CA PRO A 83 12.84 -12.12 -8.09
C PRO A 83 12.06 -11.75 -9.35
N SER A 84 12.68 -11.96 -10.51
CA SER A 84 12.23 -11.52 -11.84
C SER A 84 11.06 -12.36 -12.37
N PHE A 85 10.92 -13.60 -11.89
CA PHE A 85 9.90 -14.55 -12.31
C PHE A 85 9.24 -15.26 -11.13
N LEU A 86 7.92 -15.41 -11.19
CA LEU A 86 7.07 -15.95 -10.13
C LEU A 86 6.10 -17.00 -10.68
N VAL A 87 5.80 -18.03 -9.88
CA VAL A 87 4.71 -18.98 -10.15
C VAL A 87 3.98 -19.34 -8.85
N ILE A 88 2.66 -19.42 -8.92
CA ILE A 88 1.79 -19.79 -7.80
C ILE A 88 1.47 -21.29 -7.93
N ASP A 89 1.47 -22.03 -6.81
CA ASP A 89 1.03 -23.42 -6.82
C ASP A 89 -0.46 -23.52 -7.17
N LYS A 90 -0.89 -24.69 -7.65
CA LYS A 90 -2.29 -24.90 -8.10
C LYS A 90 -3.35 -24.58 -7.04
N HIS A 91 -2.98 -24.61 -5.76
CA HIS A 91 -3.88 -24.37 -4.63
C HIS A 91 -3.77 -22.96 -4.05
N GLY A 92 -2.90 -22.10 -4.59
CA GLY A 92 -2.72 -20.73 -4.12
C GLY A 92 -2.11 -20.60 -2.73
N ARG A 93 -1.46 -21.63 -2.22
CA ARG A 93 -0.82 -21.67 -0.89
C ARG A 93 0.64 -21.28 -0.92
N TYR A 94 1.32 -21.48 -2.04
CA TYR A 94 2.75 -21.22 -2.18
C TYR A 94 3.05 -20.40 -3.43
N LEU A 95 3.96 -19.44 -3.28
CA LEU A 95 4.55 -18.65 -4.37
C LEU A 95 6.02 -19.04 -4.48
N TYR A 96 6.44 -19.46 -5.67
CA TYR A 96 7.82 -19.75 -6.00
C TYR A 96 8.40 -18.61 -6.82
N ALA A 97 9.64 -18.23 -6.52
CA ALA A 97 10.35 -17.16 -7.20
C ALA A 97 11.76 -17.64 -7.56
N VAL A 98 12.30 -17.15 -8.67
CA VAL A 98 13.75 -17.18 -8.90
C VAL A 98 14.46 -16.26 -7.91
N ASN A 99 15.74 -16.53 -7.66
CA ASN A 99 16.62 -15.73 -6.82
C ASN A 99 17.99 -15.72 -7.52
N GLU A 100 18.35 -14.59 -8.14
CA GLU A 100 19.48 -14.45 -9.06
C GLU A 100 20.73 -13.86 -8.40
#